data_AF-A0A9X9F706-F1
#
_entry.id   AF-A0A9X9F706-F1
#
_cell.length_a   1.000
_cell.length_b   1.000
_cell.length_c   1.000
_cell.angle_alpha   90.00
_cell.angle_beta   90.00
_cell.angle_gamma   90.00
#
_symmetry.space_group_name_H-M   'P 1'
#
loop_
_entity.id
_entity.type
_entity.pdbx_description
1 polymer ?
#
loop_
_entity_poly.entity_id
_entity_poly.type
_entity_poly.pdbx_seq_one_letter_code
_entity_poly.pdbx_strand_id
1 'polypeptide(L)' 'LEKQRHIEFKHVDLRGDEWADLGERRRRKSRKKPNDELDVMATKVIKKPKKVKPNYKRKLATERDKVKRKYSNKKR' A
#
# COMPACT_ATOMS: atom_id res chain seq x y z
N LEU A 1 19.06 -21.45 10.53
CA LEU A 1 20.35 -21.79 9.87
C LEU A 1 21.10 -20.59 9.30
N GLU A 2 20.45 -19.48 8.90
CA GLU A 2 21.12 -18.36 8.21
C GLU A 2 21.96 -17.43 9.11
N LYS A 3 21.58 -17.24 10.38
CA LYS A 3 22.28 -16.28 11.29
C LYS A 3 23.62 -16.77 11.87
N GLN A 4 24.03 -18.01 11.63
CA GLN A 4 25.23 -18.61 12.26
C GLN A 4 26.53 -18.31 11.49
N ARG A 5 26.43 -17.85 10.23
CA ARG A 5 27.58 -17.53 9.38
C ARG A 5 27.37 -16.13 8.83
N HIS A 6 28.33 -15.23 9.04
CA HIS A 6 28.31 -13.82 8.64
C HIS A 6 28.36 -13.63 7.10
N ILE A 7 27.41 -14.22 6.38
CA ILE A 7 27.34 -14.21 4.92
C ILE A 7 26.10 -13.41 4.52
N GLU A 8 26.30 -12.32 3.78
CA GLU A 8 25.24 -11.47 3.25
C GLU A 8 25.01 -11.76 1.77
N PHE A 9 23.75 -12.02 1.39
CA PHE A 9 23.37 -12.24 0.00
C PHE A 9 22.82 -10.94 -0.61
N LYS A 10 23.46 -10.45 -1.67
CA LYS A 10 23.00 -9.31 -2.47
C LYS A 10 22.28 -9.80 -3.73
N HIS A 11 21.29 -9.05 -4.18
CA HIS A 11 20.49 -9.39 -5.36
C HIS A 11 20.99 -8.61 -6.59
N VAL A 12 21.95 -9.21 -7.28
CA VAL A 12 22.65 -8.64 -8.44
C VAL A 12 22.45 -9.51 -9.67
N ASP A 13 22.55 -8.92 -10.85
CA ASP A 13 22.49 -9.59 -12.17
C ASP A 13 23.78 -9.29 -12.93
N LEU A 14 24.15 -10.16 -13.87
CA LEU A 14 25.37 -10.01 -14.67
C LEU A 14 24.98 -9.55 -16.07
N ARG A 15 25.35 -8.32 -16.45
CA ARG A 15 25.10 -7.79 -17.80
C ARG A 15 26.41 -7.51 -18.50
N GLY A 16 26.73 -8.35 -19.49
CA GLY A 16 27.87 -8.14 -20.38
C GLY A 16 29.22 -7.95 -19.67
N ASP A 17 29.36 -8.52 -18.46
CA ASP A 17 30.53 -8.49 -17.56
C ASP A 17 30.46 -7.50 -16.37
N GLU A 18 29.38 -6.74 -16.21
CA GLU A 18 29.17 -5.88 -15.04
C GLU A 18 28.07 -6.43 -14.10
N TRP A 19 28.33 -6.32 -12.79
CA TRP A 19 27.34 -6.63 -11.75
C TRP A 19 26.38 -5.45 -11.57
N ALA A 20 25.14 -5.60 -12.01
CA ALA A 20 24.09 -4.61 -11.82
C ALA A 20 23.23 -4.94 -10.59
N ASP A 21 23.02 -3.98 -9.69
CA ASP A 21 22.13 -4.15 -8.53
C ASP A 21 20.66 -4.13 -8.97
N LEU A 22 19.97 -5.26 -8.78
CA LEU A 22 18.55 -5.42 -9.10
C LEU A 22 17.65 -5.04 -7.92
N GLY A 23 18.21 -4.41 -6.88
CA GLY A 23 17.57 -4.00 -5.63
C GLY A 23 16.83 -5.14 -4.93
N GLU A 24 15.91 -4.78 -4.03
CA GLU A 24 15.31 -5.76 -3.12
C GLU A 24 14.48 -6.83 -3.86
N ARG A 25 14.81 -8.12 -3.69
CA ARG A 25 14.10 -9.24 -4.34
C ARG A 25 12.57 -9.22 -4.19
N ARG A 26 12.05 -8.70 -3.07
CA ARG A 26 10.61 -8.66 -2.76
C ARG A 26 9.99 -7.25 -2.90
N ARG A 27 10.45 -6.43 -3.87
CA ARG A 27 9.96 -5.05 -4.10
C ARG A 27 8.45 -4.87 -3.98
N ARG A 28 7.66 -5.81 -4.50
CA ARG A 28 6.18 -5.73 -4.46
C ARG A 28 5.61 -5.81 -3.04
N LYS A 29 6.22 -6.60 -2.15
CA LYS A 29 5.79 -6.74 -0.75
C LYS A 29 6.27 -5.57 0.11
N SER A 30 7.48 -5.07 -0.14
CA SER A 30 8.07 -3.95 0.60
C SER A 30 7.60 -2.58 0.14
N ARG A 31 6.94 -2.50 -1.02
CA ARG A 31 6.33 -1.26 -1.51
C ARG A 31 5.35 -0.69 -0.48
N LYS A 32 5.76 0.39 0.19
CA LYS A 32 4.87 1.21 1.01
C LYS A 32 3.78 1.76 0.10
N LYS A 33 2.52 1.47 0.42
CA LYS A 33 1.41 2.15 -0.25
C LYS A 33 1.47 3.63 0.16
N PRO A 34 1.27 4.57 -0.76
CA PRO A 34 1.09 5.96 -0.35
C PRO A 34 -0.12 5.98 0.59
N ASN A 35 0.12 6.25 1.87
CA ASN A 35 -0.95 6.47 2.82
C ASN A 35 -1.40 7.90 2.59
N ASP A 36 -2.44 8.08 1.80
CA ASP A 36 -3.08 9.39 1.68
C ASP A 36 -3.76 9.70 3.01
N GLU A 37 -3.44 10.85 3.61
CA GLU A 37 -4.01 11.28 4.89
C GLU A 37 -5.55 11.35 4.81
N LEU A 38 -6.07 11.67 3.62
CA LEU A 38 -7.50 11.69 3.33
C LEU A 38 -8.13 10.29 3.38
N ASP A 39 -7.40 9.25 2.99
CA ASP A 39 -7.88 7.86 3.06
C ASP A 39 -7.96 7.37 4.50
N VAL A 40 -6.96 7.72 5.31
CA VAL A 40 -6.97 7.44 6.75
C VAL A 40 -8.12 8.17 7.42
N MET A 41 -8.36 9.44 7.07
CA MET A 41 -9.49 10.19 7.59
C MET A 41 -10.83 9.57 7.18
N ALA A 42 -11.01 9.23 5.90
CA ALA A 42 -12.28 8.69 5.39
C ALA A 42 -12.62 7.33 6.04
N THR A 43 -11.63 6.49 6.32
CA THR A 43 -11.83 5.21 7.01
C THR A 43 -12.18 5.36 8.50
N LYS A 44 -11.69 6.41 9.17
CA LYS A 44 -12.06 6.73 10.56
C LYS A 44 -13.50 7.26 10.66
N VAL A 45 -13.92 8.07 9.70
CA VAL A 45 -15.27 8.67 9.69
C VAL A 45 -16.35 7.64 9.35
N ILE A 46 -16.09 6.74 8.40
CA ILE A 46 -17.10 5.78 7.91
C ILE A 46 -16.99 4.45 8.65
N LYS A 47 -17.99 4.17 9.48
CA LYS A 47 -18.12 2.86 10.13
C LYS A 47 -18.58 1.80 9.13
N LYS A 48 -18.01 0.60 9.28
CA LYS A 48 -18.47 -0.58 8.52
C LYS A 48 -19.93 -0.90 8.92
N PRO A 49 -20.79 -1.32 7.97
CA PRO A 49 -22.16 -1.68 8.28
C PRO A 49 -22.20 -2.93 9.16
N LYS A 50 -23.13 -2.97 10.13
CA LYS A 50 -23.29 -4.11 11.06
C LYS A 50 -23.66 -5.41 10.36
N LYS A 51 -24.49 -5.32 9.30
CA LYS A 51 -24.90 -6.45 8.47
C LYS A 51 -24.34 -6.28 7.06
N VAL A 52 -23.78 -7.36 6.52
CA VAL A 52 -23.26 -7.40 5.15
C VAL A 52 -24.45 -7.48 4.20
N LYS A 53 -24.77 -6.36 3.55
CA LYS A 53 -25.78 -6.34 2.48
C LYS A 53 -25.12 -6.74 1.15
N PRO A 54 -25.90 -7.27 0.19
CA PRO A 54 -25.47 -7.32 -1.20
C PRO A 54 -24.90 -5.96 -1.60
N ASN A 55 -23.76 -5.97 -2.28
CA ASN A 55 -23.08 -4.77 -2.75
C ASN A 55 -22.50 -3.83 -1.64
N TYR A 56 -22.31 -4.31 -0.40
CA TYR A 56 -21.78 -3.46 0.68
C TYR A 56 -20.40 -2.85 0.40
N LYS A 57 -19.49 -3.62 -0.24
CA LYS A 57 -18.13 -3.15 -0.55
C LYS A 57 -18.17 -1.93 -1.47
N ARG A 58 -19.01 -1.98 -2.50
CA ARG A 58 -19.21 -0.87 -3.45
C ARG A 58 -19.81 0.35 -2.76
N LYS A 59 -20.83 0.15 -1.91
CA LYS A 59 -21.45 1.24 -1.14
C LYS A 59 -20.43 1.95 -0.22
N LEU A 60 -19.63 1.18 0.53
CA LEU A 60 -18.57 1.73 1.37
C LEU A 60 -17.50 2.49 0.57
N ALA A 61 -17.13 1.98 -0.61
CA ALA A 61 -16.18 2.67 -1.49
C ALA A 61 -16.74 4.02 -1.94
N THR A 62 -17.98 4.04 -2.45
CA THR A 62 -18.66 5.27 -2.86
C THR A 62 -18.81 6.28 -1.72
N GLU A 63 -19.10 5.83 -0.49
CA GLU A 63 -19.15 6.71 0.68
C GLU A 63 -17.78 7.31 1.00
N ARG A 64 -16.70 6.51 0.95
CA ARG A 64 -15.33 7.01 1.16
C ARG A 64 -14.97 8.06 0.13
N ASP A 65 -15.30 7.84 -1.14
CA ASP A 65 -15.01 8.79 -2.22
C ASP A 65 -15.76 10.11 -2.04
N LYS A 66 -17.04 10.06 -1.61
CA LYS A 66 -17.81 11.26 -1.26
C LYS A 66 -17.14 12.07 -0.16
N VAL A 67 -16.64 11.39 0.88
CA VAL A 67 -15.94 12.02 2.00
C VAL A 67 -14.63 12.65 1.56
N LYS A 68 -13.80 11.94 0.79
CA LYS A 68 -12.56 12.47 0.21
C LYS A 68 -12.83 13.73 -0.62
N ARG A 69 -13.84 13.69 -1.50
CA ARG A 69 -14.23 14.84 -2.34
C ARG A 69 -14.67 16.04 -1.51
N LYS A 70 -15.44 15.83 -0.44
CA LYS A 70 -15.88 16.91 0.47
C LYS A 70 -14.69 17.60 1.15
N TYR A 71 -13.74 16.82 1.67
CA TYR A 71 -12.57 17.38 2.34
C TYR A 71 -11.57 18.03 1.38
N SER A 72 -11.39 17.46 0.18
CA SER A 72 -10.60 18.08 -0.88
C SER A 72 -11.15 19.44 -1.29
N ASN A 73 -12.47 19.55 -1.52
CA ASN A 73 -13.11 20.81 -1.88
C ASN A 73 -13.07 21.86 -0.76
N LYS A 74 -13.07 21.45 0.52
CA LYS A 74 -13.00 22.38 1.66
C LYS A 74 -11.60 22.97 1.86
N LYS A 75 -10.57 22.33 1.32
CA LYS A 75 -9.17 22.81 1.39
C LYS A 75 -8.84 23.83 0.30
N ARG A 76 -9.68 23.92 -0.73
CA ARG A 76 -9.60 24.93 -1.80
C ARG A 76 -10.27 26.22 -1.33
#